data_AF-A0A1K0GSV1-F1
#
_entry.id   AF-A0A1K0GSV1-F1
#
_cell.length_a   1.000
_cell.length_b   1.000
_cell.length_c   1.000
_cell.angle_alpha   90.00
_cell.angle_beta   90.00
_cell.angle_gamma   90.00
#
_symmetry.space_group_name_H-M   'P 1'
#
loop_
_entity.id
_entity.type
_entity.pdbx_description
1 polymer ?
#
loop_
_entity_poly.entity_id
_entity_poly.type
_entity_poly.pdbx_seq_one_letter_code
_entity_poly.pdbx_strand_id
1 'polypeptide(L)'
;PGRVRRAIAAQAAVVAVPATLAGVPLGMLAGRAWVGGLVGHGIVPAEVTFHAHGGALPIAFAVTVGTSLLGALAAAVRPSRMRPAVALTEAVAPRSRIGVIRVAMGLMLVTGGVVFSVVIADLDADTADQAGLFVMLALCVGAGLLGPALLRVAAPLARLMGDTGRLAADTVAVNARALSGALVPLTLAIAFTAVTLVRTATTTHVTGIPAPAEVRWLEFFGTGAYASFAAIAAVNTLVTAILARRRDLAVTRLTGGTRGRTLAIVICEALVVTGTALAVAAAVAAVTLLPLLHTALGTWKPWLPGSWLAAGIAAVATLVAAGTVLPAALALRRPPTEVVG
;
A
#
# COMPACT_ATOMS: atom_id res chain seq x y z
N PRO A 1 8.53 30.62 9.48
CA PRO A 1 7.67 29.42 9.72
C PRO A 1 6.18 29.59 9.33
N GLY A 2 5.51 30.67 9.73
CA GLY A 2 4.06 30.85 9.50
C GLY A 2 3.64 30.98 8.02
N ARG A 3 4.37 31.76 7.21
CA ARG A 3 4.09 31.92 5.77
C ARG A 3 4.21 30.61 4.98
N VAL A 4 5.23 29.79 5.28
CA VAL A 4 5.44 28.48 4.66
C VAL A 4 4.30 27.52 4.99
N ARG A 5 3.88 27.45 6.26
CA ARG A 5 2.75 26.58 6.67
C ARG A 5 1.44 27.00 6.01
N ARG A 6 1.16 28.31 5.90
CA ARG A 6 -0.03 28.83 5.20
C ARG A 6 0.01 28.53 3.70
N ALA A 7 1.17 28.67 3.06
CA ALA A 7 1.32 28.34 1.64
C ALA A 7 1.06 26.84 1.36
N ILE A 8 1.65 25.94 2.16
CA ILE A 8 1.44 24.49 2.02
C ILE A 8 -0.03 24.14 2.30
N ALA A 9 -0.65 24.74 3.32
CA ALA A 9 -2.08 24.53 3.60
C ALA A 9 -2.97 25.02 2.44
N ALA A 10 -2.66 26.17 1.84
CA ALA A 10 -3.39 26.67 0.67
C ALA A 10 -3.24 25.74 -0.53
N GLN A 11 -2.03 25.24 -0.80
CA GLN A 11 -1.79 24.25 -1.86
C GLN A 11 -2.58 22.96 -1.61
N ALA A 12 -2.60 22.47 -0.37
CA ALA A 12 -3.38 21.29 -0.01
C ALA A 12 -4.88 21.52 -0.21
N ALA A 13 -5.41 22.70 0.17
CA ALA A 13 -6.81 23.06 -0.04
C ALA A 13 -7.17 23.14 -1.54
N VAL A 14 -6.31 23.76 -2.36
CA VAL A 14 -6.50 23.88 -3.81
C VAL A 14 -6.60 22.51 -4.49
N VAL A 15 -5.91 21.49 -3.97
CA VAL A 15 -6.01 20.11 -4.48
C VAL A 15 -7.19 19.37 -3.87
N ALA A 16 -7.44 19.52 -2.57
CA ALA A 16 -8.48 18.79 -1.86
C ALA A 16 -9.90 19.17 -2.28
N VAL A 17 -10.16 20.44 -2.59
CA VAL A 17 -11.48 20.92 -3.03
C VAL A 17 -11.96 20.25 -4.32
N PRO A 18 -11.23 20.32 -5.46
CA PRO A 18 -11.65 19.65 -6.69
C PRO A 18 -11.66 18.13 -6.53
N ALA A 19 -10.75 17.55 -5.75
CA ALA A 19 -10.77 16.12 -5.44
C ALA A 19 -12.06 15.72 -4.70
N THR A 20 -12.52 16.53 -3.75
CA THR A 20 -13.80 16.31 -3.04
C THR A 20 -14.99 16.43 -3.99
N LEU A 21 -15.01 17.48 -4.82
CA LEU A 21 -16.09 17.71 -5.78
C LEU A 21 -16.23 16.59 -6.81
N ALA A 22 -15.12 15.96 -7.22
CA ALA A 22 -15.13 14.77 -8.07
C ALA A 22 -15.43 13.49 -7.28
N GLY A 23 -14.94 13.39 -6.04
CA GLY A 23 -15.10 12.21 -5.19
C GLY A 23 -16.52 11.98 -4.70
N VAL A 24 -17.27 13.04 -4.37
CA VAL A 24 -18.66 12.95 -3.90
C VAL A 24 -19.58 12.26 -4.92
N PRO A 25 -19.68 12.69 -6.20
CA PRO A 25 -20.55 12.02 -7.17
C PRO A 25 -20.11 10.59 -7.45
N LEU A 26 -18.80 10.32 -7.51
CA LEU A 26 -18.28 8.94 -7.65
C LEU A 26 -18.66 8.07 -6.45
N GLY A 27 -18.57 8.61 -5.23
CA GLY A 27 -18.99 7.94 -4.01
C GLY A 27 -20.49 7.69 -3.95
N MET A 28 -21.31 8.62 -4.44
CA MET A 28 -22.77 8.44 -4.55
C MET A 28 -23.12 7.34 -5.56
N LEU A 29 -22.43 7.28 -6.70
CA LEU A 29 -22.60 6.21 -7.68
C LEU A 29 -22.19 4.84 -7.10
N ALA A 30 -21.04 4.79 -6.42
CA ALA A 30 -20.58 3.58 -5.73
C ALA A 30 -21.55 3.14 -4.62
N GLY A 31 -22.10 4.08 -3.84
CA GLY A 31 -23.10 3.82 -2.81
C GLY A 31 -24.41 3.27 -3.38
N ARG A 32 -24.88 3.80 -4.51
CA ARG A 32 -26.03 3.23 -5.25
C ARG A 32 -25.76 1.81 -5.71
N ALA A 33 -24.59 1.57 -6.32
CA ALA A 33 -24.20 0.24 -6.78
C ALA A 33 -24.08 -0.75 -5.60
N TRP A 34 -23.55 -0.30 -4.46
CA TRP A 34 -23.50 -1.10 -3.23
C TRP A 34 -24.92 -1.49 -2.79
N VAL A 35 -25.81 -0.52 -2.55
CA VAL A 35 -27.18 -0.82 -2.08
C VAL A 35 -27.95 -1.68 -3.08
N GLY A 36 -27.81 -1.42 -4.37
CA GLY A 36 -28.38 -2.27 -5.41
C GLY A 36 -27.84 -3.70 -5.36
N GLY A 37 -26.55 -3.88 -5.06
CA GLY A 37 -25.96 -5.20 -4.84
C GLY A 37 -26.47 -5.90 -3.59
N LEU A 38 -26.70 -5.17 -2.48
CA LEU A 38 -27.30 -5.71 -1.26
C LEU A 38 -28.71 -6.24 -1.51
N VAL A 39 -29.54 -5.46 -2.20
CA VAL A 39 -30.90 -5.86 -2.56
C VAL A 39 -30.88 -7.04 -3.53
N GLY A 40 -30.01 -6.98 -4.56
CA GLY A 40 -29.89 -8.03 -5.57
C GLY A 40 -29.43 -9.38 -5.03
N HIS A 41 -28.70 -9.40 -3.91
CA HIS A 41 -28.25 -10.63 -3.24
C HIS A 41 -29.14 -11.04 -2.06
N GLY A 42 -30.25 -10.33 -1.81
CA GLY A 42 -31.21 -10.66 -0.75
C GLY A 42 -30.76 -10.29 0.67
N ILE A 43 -29.66 -9.54 0.82
CA ILE A 43 -29.12 -9.12 2.13
C ILE A 43 -30.04 -8.12 2.81
N VAL A 44 -30.74 -7.30 2.01
CA VAL A 44 -31.60 -6.22 2.48
C VAL A 44 -32.94 -6.27 1.72
N PRO A 45 -34.09 -5.97 2.37
CA PRO A 45 -35.39 -5.95 1.71
C PRO A 45 -35.44 -5.03 0.48
N ALA A 46 -36.27 -5.38 -0.50
CA ALA A 46 -36.36 -4.68 -1.79
C ALA A 46 -36.85 -3.23 -1.67
N GLU A 47 -37.45 -2.88 -0.54
CA GLU A 47 -37.92 -1.54 -0.22
C GLU A 47 -36.76 -0.57 0.11
N VAL A 48 -35.57 -1.09 0.42
CA VAL A 48 -34.42 -0.25 0.76
C VAL A 48 -33.81 0.36 -0.50
N THR A 49 -33.94 1.68 -0.58
CA THR A 49 -33.47 2.49 -1.70
C THR A 49 -32.41 3.47 -1.24
N PHE A 50 -31.35 3.63 -2.05
CA PHE A 50 -30.28 4.57 -1.75
C PHE A 50 -30.77 6.02 -1.89
N HIS A 51 -30.85 6.71 -0.76
CA HIS A 51 -31.14 8.14 -0.70
C HIS A 51 -29.87 8.90 -0.31
N ALA A 52 -29.40 9.78 -1.20
CA ALA A 52 -28.28 10.62 -0.88
C ALA A 52 -28.71 11.70 0.10
N HIS A 53 -28.19 11.64 1.33
CA HIS A 53 -28.48 12.64 2.34
C HIS A 53 -27.81 13.97 1.98
N GLY A 54 -28.52 15.10 2.11
CA GLY A 54 -27.99 16.43 1.81
C GLY A 54 -26.73 16.78 2.62
N GLY A 55 -26.58 16.19 3.81
CA GLY A 55 -25.38 16.31 4.65
C GLY A 55 -24.13 15.57 4.13
N ALA A 56 -24.24 14.70 3.13
CA ALA A 56 -23.09 13.93 2.63
C ALA A 56 -21.98 14.83 2.04
N LEU A 57 -22.37 15.88 1.32
CA LEU A 57 -21.42 16.80 0.69
C LEU A 57 -20.62 17.62 1.73
N PRO A 58 -21.24 18.31 2.71
CA PRO A 58 -20.47 19.03 3.73
C PRO A 58 -19.63 18.10 4.61
N ILE A 59 -20.10 16.89 4.92
CA ILE A 59 -19.31 15.90 5.67
C ILE A 59 -18.09 15.45 4.87
N ALA A 60 -18.27 15.07 3.60
CA ALA A 60 -17.18 14.66 2.72
C ALA A 60 -16.15 15.78 2.54
N PHE A 61 -16.61 17.02 2.41
CA PHE A 61 -15.74 18.19 2.34
C PHE A 61 -14.96 18.41 3.63
N ALA A 62 -15.63 18.37 4.78
CA ALA A 62 -14.98 18.52 6.09
C ALA A 62 -13.91 17.44 6.32
N VAL A 63 -14.21 16.18 6.01
CA VAL A 63 -13.27 15.06 6.16
C VAL A 63 -12.11 15.19 5.19
N THR A 64 -12.36 15.41 3.89
CA THR A 64 -11.30 15.41 2.85
C THR A 64 -10.38 16.62 2.98
N VAL A 65 -10.96 17.81 3.13
CA VAL A 65 -10.18 19.05 3.31
C VAL A 65 -9.52 19.05 4.68
N GLY A 66 -10.22 18.64 5.74
CA GLY A 66 -9.68 18.57 7.09
C GLY A 66 -8.48 17.64 7.20
N THR A 67 -8.60 16.39 6.72
CA THR A 67 -7.48 15.43 6.73
C THR A 67 -6.31 15.89 5.86
N SER A 68 -6.57 16.46 4.68
CA SER A 68 -5.53 17.01 3.80
C SER A 68 -4.78 18.18 4.46
N LEU A 69 -5.50 19.09 5.12
CA LEU A 69 -4.90 20.21 5.85
C LEU A 69 -4.09 19.74 7.04
N LEU A 70 -4.62 18.82 7.86
CA LEU A 70 -3.90 18.25 8.99
C LEU A 70 -2.63 17.54 8.52
N GLY A 71 -2.72 16.74 7.45
CA GLY A 71 -1.57 16.07 6.83
C GLY A 71 -0.52 17.04 6.30
N ALA A 72 -0.94 18.07 5.57
CA ALA A 72 -0.06 19.11 5.03
C ALA A 72 0.64 19.90 6.16
N LEU A 73 -0.11 20.26 7.20
CA LEU A 73 0.43 20.98 8.34
C LEU A 73 1.42 20.11 9.13
N ALA A 74 1.11 18.84 9.36
CA ALA A 74 2.01 17.89 10.03
C ALA A 74 3.30 17.67 9.22
N ALA A 75 3.19 17.47 7.91
CA ALA A 75 4.34 17.34 7.01
C ALA A 75 5.22 18.59 6.97
N ALA A 76 4.61 19.78 7.12
CA ALA A 76 5.32 21.06 7.15
C ALA A 76 6.06 21.36 8.47
N VAL A 77 5.75 20.68 9.58
CA VAL A 77 6.33 20.99 10.91
C VAL A 77 7.84 20.86 10.90
N ARG A 78 8.36 19.70 10.47
CA ARG A 78 9.80 19.42 10.54
C ARG A 78 10.59 20.31 9.57
N PRO A 79 10.23 20.42 8.27
CA PRO A 79 10.93 21.31 7.33
C PRO A 79 10.87 22.79 7.74
N SER A 80 9.74 23.27 8.26
CA SER A 80 9.59 24.70 8.63
C SER A 80 10.38 25.10 9.87
N ARG A 81 10.90 24.13 10.64
CA ARG A 81 11.74 24.32 11.82
C ARG A 81 13.23 24.10 11.55
N MET A 82 13.61 23.58 10.37
CA MET A 82 15.02 23.38 10.04
C MET A 82 15.70 24.72 9.76
N ARG A 83 16.89 24.93 10.31
CA ARG A 83 17.70 26.11 10.03
C ARG A 83 18.11 26.08 8.54
N PRO A 84 17.97 27.18 7.78
CA PRO A 84 18.28 27.20 6.34
C PRO A 84 19.67 26.67 5.98
N ALA A 85 20.68 26.96 6.82
CA ALA A 85 22.05 26.46 6.64
C ALA A 85 22.17 24.93 6.76
N VAL A 86 21.36 24.30 7.62
CA VAL A 86 21.29 22.84 7.76
C VAL A 86 20.57 22.21 6.56
N ALA A 87 19.53 22.87 6.04
CA ALA A 87 18.83 22.41 4.85
C ALA A 87 19.73 22.43 3.59
N LEU A 88 20.59 23.44 3.44
CA LEU A 88 21.57 23.53 2.35
C LEU A 88 22.65 22.45 2.43
N THR A 89 23.05 22.05 3.64
CA THR A 89 24.06 21.00 3.85
C THR A 89 23.49 19.59 3.76
N GLU A 90 22.28 19.34 4.27
CA GLU A 90 21.56 18.07 4.06
C GLU A 90 21.20 17.83 2.58
N ALA A 91 20.97 18.89 1.80
CA ALA A 91 20.76 18.78 0.36
C ALA A 91 21.98 18.21 -0.40
N VAL A 92 23.19 18.36 0.16
CA VAL A 92 24.44 17.88 -0.44
C VAL A 92 24.77 16.44 0.00
N ALA A 93 24.40 16.05 1.22
CA ALA A 93 24.66 14.71 1.75
C ALA A 93 23.53 14.20 2.66
N PRO A 94 22.52 13.50 2.11
CA PRO A 94 21.42 12.96 2.91
C PRO A 94 21.91 11.88 3.88
N ARG A 95 22.06 12.20 5.18
CA ARG A 95 22.39 11.22 6.22
C ARG A 95 21.12 10.62 6.81
N SER A 96 20.75 9.44 6.33
CA SER A 96 19.49 8.79 6.71
C SER A 96 19.72 7.46 7.45
N ARG A 97 19.96 7.53 8.78
CA ARG A 97 19.93 6.35 9.68
C ARG A 97 18.48 6.00 10.02
N ILE A 98 18.15 4.71 10.03
CA ILE A 98 16.83 4.24 10.49
C ILE A 98 16.72 4.57 11.99
N GLY A 99 15.61 5.19 12.40
CA GLY A 99 15.40 5.51 13.81
C GLY A 99 15.21 4.22 14.63
N VAL A 100 15.97 4.06 15.71
CA VAL A 100 15.91 2.89 16.59
C VAL A 100 14.50 2.65 17.12
N ILE A 101 13.78 3.73 17.48
CA ILE A 101 12.38 3.67 17.95
C ILE A 101 11.46 3.00 16.92
N ARG A 102 11.62 3.31 15.63
CA ARG A 102 10.81 2.72 14.56
C ARG A 102 11.06 1.21 14.45
N VAL A 103 12.32 0.79 14.56
CA VAL A 103 12.68 -0.64 14.52
C VAL A 103 12.15 -1.35 15.76
N ALA A 104 12.31 -0.77 16.94
CA ALA A 104 11.80 -1.33 18.19
C ALA A 104 10.28 -1.47 18.17
N MET A 105 9.53 -0.44 17.78
CA MET A 105 8.07 -0.51 17.62
C MET A 105 7.64 -1.52 16.56
N GLY A 106 8.35 -1.56 15.42
CA GLY A 106 8.07 -2.51 14.35
C GLY A 106 8.27 -3.95 14.81
N LEU A 107 9.38 -4.22 15.50
CA LEU A 107 9.67 -5.54 16.06
C LEU A 107 8.66 -5.91 17.14
N MET A 108 8.34 -5.01 18.06
CA MET A 108 7.33 -5.22 19.10
C MET A 108 5.96 -5.60 18.52
N LEU A 109 5.51 -4.89 17.47
CA LEU A 109 4.25 -5.19 16.80
C LEU A 109 4.28 -6.52 16.06
N VAL A 110 5.40 -6.85 15.40
CA VAL A 110 5.55 -8.15 14.72
C VAL A 110 5.56 -9.29 15.74
N THR A 111 6.38 -9.19 16.78
CA THR A 111 6.45 -10.22 17.84
C THR A 111 5.12 -10.34 18.57
N GLY A 112 4.47 -9.21 18.88
CA GLY A 112 3.15 -9.20 19.51
C GLY A 112 2.11 -9.87 18.63
N GLY A 113 2.05 -9.53 17.34
CA GLY A 113 1.14 -10.16 16.39
C GLY A 113 1.38 -11.67 16.24
N VAL A 114 2.63 -12.11 16.16
CA VAL A 114 2.97 -13.55 16.12
C VAL A 114 2.54 -14.27 17.41
N VAL A 115 2.81 -13.68 18.59
CA VAL A 115 2.39 -14.26 19.87
C VAL A 115 0.87 -14.35 19.97
N PHE A 116 0.15 -13.28 19.63
CA PHE A 116 -1.31 -13.28 19.61
C PHE A 116 -1.88 -14.29 18.60
N SER A 117 -1.25 -14.45 17.43
CA SER A 117 -1.61 -15.46 16.44
C SER A 117 -1.55 -16.88 17.01
N VAL A 118 -0.51 -17.21 17.78
CA VAL A 118 -0.40 -18.51 18.44
C VAL A 118 -1.50 -18.69 19.49
N VAL A 119 -1.76 -17.66 20.31
CA VAL A 119 -2.83 -17.72 21.33
C VAL A 119 -4.21 -17.91 20.70
N ILE A 120 -4.46 -17.32 19.53
CA ILE A 120 -5.73 -17.47 18.81
C ILE A 120 -6.02 -18.91 18.42
N ALA A 121 -5.00 -19.76 18.25
CA ALA A 121 -5.17 -21.17 17.89
C ALA A 121 -5.92 -21.99 18.97
N ASP A 122 -5.95 -21.50 20.22
CA ASP A 122 -6.58 -22.17 21.35
C ASP A 122 -7.96 -21.56 21.73
N LEU A 123 -8.41 -20.53 21.00
CA LEU A 123 -9.68 -19.85 21.26
C LEU A 123 -10.84 -20.45 20.45
N ASP A 124 -12.07 -20.20 20.92
CA ASP A 124 -13.28 -20.49 20.14
C ASP A 124 -13.28 -19.75 18.80
N ALA A 125 -13.82 -20.38 17.76
CA ALA A 125 -13.74 -19.91 16.37
C ALA A 125 -14.27 -18.48 16.17
N ASP A 126 -15.36 -18.11 16.84
CA ASP A 126 -15.94 -16.76 16.72
C ASP A 126 -15.01 -15.68 17.33
N THR A 127 -14.40 -16.00 18.47
CA THR A 127 -13.45 -15.09 19.14
C THR A 127 -12.15 -15.00 18.36
N ALA A 128 -11.68 -16.13 17.84
CA ALA A 128 -10.51 -16.22 16.98
C ALA A 128 -10.69 -15.33 15.74
N ASP A 129 -11.86 -15.36 15.11
CA ASP A 129 -12.13 -14.56 13.91
C ASP A 129 -12.07 -13.06 14.17
N GLN A 130 -12.71 -12.59 15.26
CA GLN A 130 -12.66 -11.18 15.66
C GLN A 130 -11.22 -10.74 16.01
N ALA A 131 -10.46 -11.60 16.69
CA ALA A 131 -9.06 -11.32 17.06
C ALA A 131 -8.11 -11.32 15.84
N GLY A 132 -8.41 -12.10 14.81
CA GLY A 132 -7.58 -12.25 13.60
C GLY A 132 -7.34 -10.93 12.86
N LEU A 133 -8.33 -10.03 12.85
CA LEU A 133 -8.19 -8.70 12.25
C LEU A 133 -7.13 -7.85 12.99
N PHE A 134 -7.11 -7.89 14.32
CA PHE A 134 -6.13 -7.15 15.12
C PHE A 134 -4.72 -7.67 14.93
N VAL A 135 -4.55 -9.00 14.82
CA VAL A 135 -3.26 -9.63 14.49
C VAL A 135 -2.78 -9.16 13.12
N MET A 136 -3.65 -9.20 12.11
CA MET A 136 -3.31 -8.76 10.77
C MET A 136 -2.91 -7.27 10.73
N LEU A 137 -3.66 -6.41 11.41
CA LEU A 137 -3.33 -4.99 11.50
C LEU A 137 -1.98 -4.77 12.20
N ALA A 138 -1.74 -5.44 13.34
CA ALA A 138 -0.47 -5.33 14.06
C ALA A 138 0.72 -5.76 13.18
N LEU A 139 0.60 -6.87 12.48
CA LEU A 139 1.64 -7.37 11.57
C LEU A 139 1.84 -6.46 10.36
N CYS A 140 0.79 -5.96 9.72
CA CYS A 140 0.88 -5.01 8.61
C CYS A 140 1.56 -3.69 9.04
N VAL A 141 1.20 -3.15 10.20
CA VAL A 141 1.82 -1.93 10.74
C VAL A 141 3.29 -2.20 11.12
N GLY A 142 3.57 -3.33 11.76
CA GLY A 142 4.92 -3.75 12.11
C GLY A 142 5.82 -3.91 10.87
N ALA A 143 5.34 -4.62 9.85
CA ALA A 143 5.99 -4.76 8.56
C ALA A 143 6.22 -3.41 7.87
N GLY A 144 5.24 -2.50 7.93
CA GLY A 144 5.37 -1.16 7.38
C GLY A 144 6.43 -0.31 8.09
N LEU A 145 6.52 -0.40 9.41
CA LEU A 145 7.59 0.25 10.20
C LEU A 145 8.97 -0.31 9.85
N LEU A 146 9.06 -1.63 9.60
CA LEU A 146 10.27 -2.33 9.18
C LEU A 146 10.57 -2.22 7.67
N GLY A 147 9.69 -1.60 6.88
CA GLY A 147 9.79 -1.51 5.42
C GLY A 147 11.17 -1.09 4.86
N PRO A 148 11.85 -0.05 5.40
CA PRO A 148 13.19 0.29 4.96
C PRO A 148 14.24 -0.81 5.20
N ALA A 149 14.11 -1.59 6.28
CA ALA A 149 15.00 -2.70 6.57
C ALA A 149 14.71 -3.88 5.65
N LEU A 150 13.43 -4.21 5.45
CA LEU A 150 12.98 -5.28 4.53
C LEU A 150 13.48 -5.05 3.11
N LEU A 151 13.37 -3.82 2.58
CA LEU A 151 13.89 -3.48 1.24
C LEU A 151 15.42 -3.55 1.16
N ARG A 152 16.15 -3.22 2.22
CA ARG A 152 17.61 -3.35 2.24
C ARG A 152 18.06 -4.81 2.25
N VAL A 153 17.34 -5.67 2.98
CA VAL A 153 17.61 -7.11 3.00
C VAL A 153 17.28 -7.74 1.64
N ALA A 154 16.25 -7.25 0.95
CA ALA A 154 15.85 -7.76 -0.35
C ALA A 154 16.61 -7.15 -1.54
N ALA A 155 17.22 -5.97 -1.38
CA ALA A 155 18.04 -5.32 -2.41
C ALA A 155 19.04 -6.26 -3.13
N PRO A 156 19.82 -7.13 -2.45
CA PRO A 156 20.72 -8.05 -3.13
C PRO A 156 20.03 -9.04 -4.07
N LEU A 157 18.73 -9.33 -3.90
CA LEU A 157 17.97 -10.19 -4.81
C LEU A 157 17.88 -9.60 -6.22
N ALA A 158 17.96 -8.27 -6.37
CA ALA A 158 18.05 -7.65 -7.69
C ALA A 158 19.26 -8.15 -8.49
N ARG A 159 20.36 -8.54 -7.83
CA ARG A 159 21.59 -9.01 -8.49
C ARG A 159 21.36 -10.28 -9.33
N LEU A 160 20.30 -11.04 -9.03
CA LEU A 160 19.89 -12.21 -9.83
C LEU A 160 19.43 -11.83 -11.24
N MET A 161 19.12 -10.56 -11.48
CA MET A 161 18.69 -10.01 -12.78
C MET A 161 19.87 -9.55 -13.65
N GLY A 162 21.11 -9.96 -13.33
CA GLY A 162 22.32 -9.60 -14.07
C GLY A 162 22.85 -8.20 -13.75
N ASP A 163 23.56 -7.60 -14.70
CA ASP A 163 24.30 -6.34 -14.49
C ASP A 163 23.38 -5.13 -14.20
N THR A 164 22.21 -5.07 -14.85
CA THR A 164 21.19 -4.05 -14.56
C THR A 164 20.63 -4.22 -13.14
N GLY A 165 20.48 -5.47 -12.73
CA GLY A 165 20.04 -5.86 -11.39
C GLY A 165 21.02 -5.46 -10.29
N ARG A 166 22.33 -5.52 -10.54
CA ARG A 166 23.34 -5.03 -9.59
C ARG A 166 23.21 -3.55 -9.32
N LEU A 167 23.02 -2.73 -10.36
CA LEU A 167 22.78 -1.29 -10.20
C LEU A 167 21.47 -1.03 -9.45
N ALA A 168 20.41 -1.80 -9.77
CA ALA A 168 19.15 -1.69 -9.06
C ALA A 168 19.26 -2.04 -7.58
N ALA A 169 20.08 -3.04 -7.21
CA ALA A 169 20.32 -3.39 -5.80
C ALA A 169 20.85 -2.20 -5.00
N ASP A 170 21.84 -1.50 -5.55
CA ASP A 170 22.43 -0.33 -4.90
C ASP A 170 21.41 0.81 -4.79
N THR A 171 20.64 1.06 -5.85
CA THR A 171 19.59 2.09 -5.83
C THR A 171 18.49 1.77 -4.82
N VAL A 172 18.04 0.52 -4.71
CA VAL A 172 17.05 0.08 -3.71
C VAL A 172 17.61 0.26 -2.30
N ALA A 173 18.86 -0.11 -2.05
CA ALA A 173 19.47 0.00 -0.72
C ALA A 173 19.57 1.47 -0.24
N VAL A 174 19.93 2.38 -1.15
CA VAL A 174 20.00 3.83 -0.90
C VAL A 174 18.61 4.43 -0.69
N ASN A 175 17.65 4.06 -1.54
CA ASN A 175 16.29 4.63 -1.56
C ASN A 175 15.25 3.83 -0.78
N ALA A 176 15.68 2.85 0.03
CA ALA A 176 14.80 1.95 0.76
C ALA A 176 13.75 2.71 1.60
N ARG A 177 14.10 3.86 2.17
CA ARG A 177 13.17 4.69 2.93
C ARG A 177 12.05 5.28 2.05
N ALA A 178 12.39 5.81 0.89
CA ALA A 178 11.39 6.39 -0.02
C ALA A 178 10.46 5.31 -0.56
N LEU A 179 11.01 4.17 -0.99
CA LEU A 179 10.25 3.03 -1.50
C LEU A 179 9.39 2.36 -0.41
N SER A 180 9.86 2.35 0.84
CA SER A 180 9.11 1.74 1.97
C SER A 180 7.75 2.38 2.23
N GLY A 181 7.55 3.65 1.83
CA GLY A 181 6.26 4.31 1.99
C GLY A 181 5.13 3.58 1.23
N ALA A 182 5.44 2.96 0.10
CA ALA A 182 4.48 2.18 -0.68
C ALA A 182 4.30 0.76 -0.14
N LEU A 183 5.23 0.23 0.65
CA LEU A 183 5.12 -1.12 1.20
C LEU A 183 3.91 -1.26 2.13
N VAL A 184 3.64 -0.27 2.99
CA VAL A 184 2.54 -0.36 3.97
C VAL A 184 1.18 -0.61 3.30
N PRO A 185 0.72 0.26 2.37
CA PRO A 185 -0.55 0.01 1.68
C PRO A 185 -0.51 -1.25 0.82
N LEU A 186 0.63 -1.57 0.17
CA LEU A 186 0.74 -2.81 -0.61
C LEU A 186 0.58 -4.05 0.27
N THR A 187 1.31 -4.14 1.39
CA THR A 187 1.24 -5.28 2.30
C THR A 187 -0.14 -5.42 2.89
N LEU A 188 -0.77 -4.31 3.27
CA LEU A 188 -2.13 -4.31 3.81
C LEU A 188 -3.14 -4.81 2.78
N ALA A 189 -3.09 -4.31 1.54
CA ALA A 189 -3.98 -4.75 0.46
C ALA A 189 -3.80 -6.24 0.18
N ILE A 190 -2.56 -6.67 -0.04
CA ILE A 190 -2.25 -8.04 -0.45
C ILE A 190 -2.59 -9.01 0.68
N ALA A 191 -2.22 -8.71 1.93
CA ALA A 191 -2.47 -9.59 3.06
C ALA A 191 -3.98 -9.69 3.35
N PHE A 192 -4.70 -8.57 3.37
CA PHE A 192 -6.14 -8.56 3.58
C PHE A 192 -6.86 -9.36 2.49
N THR A 193 -6.56 -9.07 1.21
CA THR A 193 -7.15 -9.80 0.08
C THR A 193 -6.77 -11.28 0.09
N ALA A 194 -5.54 -11.64 0.44
CA ALA A 194 -5.12 -13.03 0.54
C ALA A 194 -5.84 -13.77 1.66
N VAL A 195 -5.94 -13.19 2.86
CA VAL A 195 -6.68 -13.78 3.98
C VAL A 195 -8.12 -14.06 3.59
N THR A 196 -8.81 -13.08 3.00
CA THR A 196 -10.18 -13.24 2.51
C THR A 196 -10.28 -14.35 1.47
N LEU A 197 -9.57 -14.23 0.34
CA LEU A 197 -9.70 -15.14 -0.80
C LEU A 197 -9.30 -16.58 -0.44
N VAL A 198 -8.19 -16.75 0.30
CA VAL A 198 -7.69 -18.08 0.68
C VAL A 198 -8.62 -18.71 1.72
N ARG A 199 -9.15 -17.93 2.68
CA ARG A 199 -10.15 -18.44 3.62
C ARG A 199 -11.39 -18.92 2.87
N THR A 200 -12.00 -18.08 2.03
CA THR A 200 -13.20 -18.45 1.27
C THR A 200 -12.94 -19.69 0.43
N ALA A 201 -11.83 -19.72 -0.33
CA ALA A 201 -11.48 -20.85 -1.19
C ALA A 201 -11.22 -22.14 -0.39
N THR A 202 -10.53 -22.06 0.75
CA THR A 202 -10.24 -23.21 1.61
C THR A 202 -11.51 -23.76 2.23
N THR A 203 -12.39 -22.90 2.75
CA THR A 203 -13.68 -23.33 3.30
C THR A 203 -14.49 -24.08 2.23
N THR A 204 -14.60 -23.53 1.01
CA THR A 204 -15.32 -24.22 -0.07
C THR A 204 -14.67 -25.54 -0.49
N HIS A 205 -13.35 -25.65 -0.40
CA HIS A 205 -12.61 -26.85 -0.76
C HIS A 205 -12.77 -27.97 0.29
N VAL A 206 -12.81 -27.61 1.57
CA VAL A 206 -12.94 -28.56 2.68
C VAL A 206 -14.39 -29.00 2.90
N THR A 207 -15.35 -28.07 2.88
CA THR A 207 -16.76 -28.39 3.15
C THR A 207 -17.51 -28.84 1.90
N GLY A 208 -17.01 -28.52 0.69
CA GLY A 208 -17.72 -28.71 -0.57
C GLY A 208 -18.91 -27.78 -0.76
N ILE A 209 -19.21 -26.92 0.22
CA ILE A 209 -20.37 -26.04 0.22
C ILE A 209 -19.87 -24.60 0.11
N PRO A 210 -20.20 -23.89 -0.99
CA PRO A 210 -19.86 -22.50 -1.10
C PRO A 210 -20.70 -21.66 -0.12
N ALA A 211 -20.07 -20.66 0.51
CA ALA A 211 -20.76 -19.73 1.39
C ALA A 211 -21.96 -19.07 0.67
N PRO A 212 -23.05 -18.73 1.37
CA PRO A 212 -24.19 -18.05 0.79
C PRO A 212 -23.77 -16.85 -0.07
N ALA A 213 -24.49 -16.61 -1.18
CA ALA A 213 -24.13 -15.56 -2.14
C ALA A 213 -24.08 -14.16 -1.49
N GLU A 214 -24.98 -13.92 -0.54
CA GLU A 214 -25.04 -12.76 0.34
C GLU A 214 -23.73 -12.49 1.11
N VAL A 215 -23.24 -13.47 1.88
CA VAL A 215 -22.02 -13.34 2.69
C VAL A 215 -20.82 -13.10 1.78
N ARG A 216 -20.73 -13.85 0.68
CA ARG A 216 -19.62 -13.77 -0.27
C ARG A 216 -19.57 -12.44 -0.98
N TRP A 217 -20.73 -11.90 -1.36
CA TRP A 217 -20.82 -10.59 -1.99
C TRP A 217 -20.34 -9.49 -1.04
N LEU A 218 -20.79 -9.51 0.22
CA LEU A 218 -20.40 -8.53 1.23
C LEU A 218 -18.88 -8.57 1.49
N GLU A 219 -18.34 -9.78 1.63
CA GLU A 219 -16.93 -10.02 1.88
C GLU A 219 -16.03 -9.57 0.70
N PHE A 220 -16.40 -9.91 -0.55
CA PHE A 220 -15.64 -9.51 -1.73
C PHE A 220 -15.75 -8.02 -2.04
N PHE A 221 -16.94 -7.42 -1.86
CA PHE A 221 -17.10 -5.98 -2.05
C PHE A 221 -16.25 -5.20 -1.05
N GLY A 222 -16.34 -5.55 0.24
CA GLY A 222 -15.53 -4.93 1.30
C GLY A 222 -14.03 -5.05 1.01
N THR A 223 -13.59 -6.26 0.66
CA THR A 223 -12.19 -6.53 0.28
C THR A 223 -11.74 -5.71 -0.93
N GLY A 224 -12.57 -5.62 -1.96
CA GLY A 224 -12.30 -4.82 -3.16
C GLY A 224 -12.19 -3.33 -2.85
N ALA A 225 -13.05 -2.80 -1.97
CA ALA A 225 -13.00 -1.41 -1.54
C ALA A 225 -11.70 -1.09 -0.78
N TYR A 226 -11.31 -1.95 0.18
CA TYR A 226 -10.04 -1.81 0.90
C TYR A 226 -8.83 -1.92 -0.02
N ALA A 227 -8.81 -2.91 -0.91
CA ALA A 227 -7.73 -3.12 -1.87
C ALA A 227 -7.60 -1.92 -2.83
N SER A 228 -8.71 -1.34 -3.28
CA SER A 228 -8.71 -0.16 -4.17
C SER A 228 -8.14 1.08 -3.48
N PHE A 229 -8.54 1.34 -2.23
CA PHE A 229 -7.99 2.45 -1.45
C PHE A 229 -6.47 2.32 -1.26
N ALA A 230 -6.03 1.13 -0.86
CA ALA A 230 -4.62 0.84 -0.65
C ALA A 230 -3.81 0.87 -1.96
N ALA A 231 -4.38 0.38 -3.06
CA ALA A 231 -3.83 0.49 -4.40
C ALA A 231 -3.56 1.95 -4.79
N ILE A 232 -4.53 2.85 -4.59
CA ILE A 232 -4.37 4.28 -4.86
C ILE A 232 -3.26 4.88 -3.99
N ALA A 233 -3.25 4.56 -2.69
CA ALA A 233 -2.21 5.04 -1.76
C ALA A 233 -0.81 4.56 -2.16
N ALA A 234 -0.68 3.30 -2.58
CA ALA A 234 0.56 2.72 -3.06
C ALA A 234 1.05 3.41 -4.33
N VAL A 235 0.19 3.55 -5.36
CA VAL A 235 0.52 4.22 -6.62
C VAL A 235 0.94 5.66 -6.37
N ASN A 236 0.19 6.41 -5.57
CA ASN A 236 0.54 7.80 -5.23
C ASN A 236 1.94 7.88 -4.58
N THR A 237 2.23 6.95 -3.68
CA THR A 237 3.53 6.93 -2.99
C THR A 237 4.67 6.54 -3.92
N LEU A 238 4.46 5.55 -4.80
CA LEU A 238 5.45 5.12 -5.80
C LEU A 238 5.73 6.25 -6.80
N VAL A 239 4.69 6.90 -7.34
CA VAL A 239 4.82 8.04 -8.25
C VAL A 239 5.61 9.16 -7.58
N THR A 240 5.27 9.50 -6.33
CA THR A 240 5.99 10.50 -5.54
C THR A 240 7.47 10.13 -5.37
N ALA A 241 7.76 8.85 -5.08
CA ALA A 241 9.13 8.36 -4.93
C ALA A 241 9.95 8.41 -6.24
N ILE A 242 9.33 8.16 -7.40
CA ILE A 242 9.98 8.34 -8.71
C ILE A 242 10.25 9.80 -9.00
N LEU A 243 9.24 10.66 -8.84
CA LEU A 243 9.33 12.08 -9.19
C LEU A 243 10.34 12.84 -8.32
N ALA A 244 10.56 12.39 -7.07
CA ALA A 244 11.58 12.91 -6.18
C ALA A 244 13.01 12.66 -6.70
N ARG A 245 13.25 11.56 -7.40
CA ARG A 245 14.57 11.16 -7.94
C ARG A 245 14.75 11.42 -9.43
N ARG A 246 13.87 12.21 -10.06
CA ARG A 246 13.94 12.50 -11.51
C ARG A 246 15.27 13.12 -11.94
N ARG A 247 15.92 13.89 -11.07
CA ARG A 247 17.23 14.48 -11.32
C ARG A 247 18.32 13.41 -11.35
N ASP A 248 18.31 12.45 -10.42
CA ASP A 248 19.26 11.34 -10.39
C ASP A 248 19.17 10.49 -11.67
N LEU A 249 17.95 10.25 -12.16
CA LEU A 249 17.70 9.58 -13.44
C LEU A 249 18.25 10.38 -14.63
N ALA A 250 18.13 11.71 -14.61
CA ALA A 250 18.68 12.58 -15.65
C ALA A 250 20.22 12.61 -15.60
N VAL A 251 20.82 12.67 -14.42
CA VAL A 251 22.28 12.61 -14.22
C VAL A 251 22.85 11.29 -14.74
N THR A 252 22.17 10.17 -14.49
CA THR A 252 22.59 8.85 -15.01
C THR A 252 22.61 8.81 -16.55
N ARG A 253 21.76 9.60 -17.21
CA ARG A 253 21.78 9.75 -18.67
C ARG A 253 22.91 10.67 -19.16
N LEU A 254 23.21 11.73 -18.41
CA LEU A 254 24.31 12.65 -18.74
C LEU A 254 25.68 11.97 -18.64
N THR A 255 25.83 10.97 -17.76
CA THR A 255 27.05 10.15 -17.66
C THR A 255 27.13 9.02 -18.68
N GLY A 256 26.22 8.99 -19.68
CA GLY A 256 26.24 8.03 -20.80
C GLY A 256 25.18 6.92 -20.74
N GLY A 257 24.26 6.94 -19.76
CA GLY A 257 23.17 5.96 -19.68
C GLY A 257 22.13 6.11 -20.80
N THR A 258 21.77 5.00 -21.45
CA THR A 258 20.67 4.98 -22.43
C THR A 258 19.31 4.94 -21.73
N ARG A 259 18.27 5.48 -22.40
CA ARG A 259 16.88 5.46 -21.88
C ARG A 259 16.41 4.05 -21.55
N GLY A 260 16.74 3.07 -22.40
CA GLY A 260 16.40 1.66 -22.18
C GLY A 260 17.07 1.07 -20.94
N ARG A 261 18.36 1.36 -20.74
CA ARG A 261 19.11 0.87 -19.57
C ARG A 261 18.59 1.48 -18.27
N THR A 262 18.29 2.79 -18.25
CA THR A 262 17.68 3.43 -17.08
C THR A 262 16.31 2.85 -16.76
N LEU A 263 15.48 2.59 -17.79
CA LEU A 263 14.17 1.97 -17.58
C LEU A 263 14.28 0.53 -17.09
N ALA A 264 15.25 -0.24 -17.58
CA ALA A 264 15.53 -1.60 -17.11
C ALA A 264 15.92 -1.63 -15.63
N ILE A 265 16.71 -0.65 -15.16
CA ILE A 265 17.03 -0.49 -13.72
C ILE A 265 15.74 -0.25 -12.93
N VAL A 266 14.87 0.66 -13.37
CA VAL A 266 13.58 0.94 -12.69
C VAL A 266 12.67 -0.29 -12.68
N ILE A 267 12.66 -1.11 -13.74
CA ILE A 267 11.91 -2.38 -13.76
C ILE A 267 12.48 -3.35 -12.72
N CYS A 268 13.80 -3.48 -12.60
CA CYS A 268 14.42 -4.32 -11.57
C CYS A 268 14.06 -3.83 -10.15
N GLU A 269 14.07 -2.51 -9.92
CA GLU A 269 13.63 -1.92 -8.65
C GLU A 269 12.16 -2.25 -8.35
N ALA A 270 11.29 -2.10 -9.35
CA ALA A 270 9.87 -2.42 -9.25
C ALA A 270 9.67 -3.90 -8.88
N LEU A 271 10.43 -4.81 -9.48
CA LEU A 271 10.37 -6.24 -9.18
C LEU A 271 10.82 -6.57 -7.77
N VAL A 272 11.85 -5.90 -7.23
CA VAL A 272 12.21 -6.05 -5.81
C VAL A 272 11.10 -5.54 -4.90
N VAL A 273 10.50 -4.40 -5.21
CA VAL A 273 9.37 -3.85 -4.42
C VAL A 273 8.16 -4.80 -4.48
N THR A 274 7.82 -5.32 -5.64
CA THR A 274 6.73 -6.29 -5.82
C THR A 274 7.03 -7.59 -5.06
N GLY A 275 8.23 -8.16 -5.23
CA GLY A 275 8.62 -9.40 -4.56
C GLY A 275 8.65 -9.26 -3.05
N THR A 276 9.16 -8.14 -2.52
CA THR A 276 9.12 -7.86 -1.07
C THR A 276 7.72 -7.68 -0.55
N ALA A 277 6.88 -6.90 -1.22
CA ALA A 277 5.49 -6.71 -0.82
C ALA A 277 4.72 -8.04 -0.80
N LEU A 278 4.87 -8.86 -1.84
CA LEU A 278 4.24 -10.19 -1.93
C LEU A 278 4.75 -11.14 -0.84
N ALA A 279 6.06 -11.23 -0.62
CA ALA A 279 6.65 -12.12 0.38
C ALA A 279 6.24 -11.72 1.81
N VAL A 280 6.28 -10.43 2.11
CA VAL A 280 5.87 -9.91 3.42
C VAL A 280 4.37 -10.10 3.63
N ALA A 281 3.55 -9.79 2.63
CA ALA A 281 2.10 -9.98 2.74
C ALA A 281 1.71 -11.46 2.86
N ALA A 282 2.40 -12.36 2.15
CA ALA A 282 2.21 -13.80 2.28
C ALA A 282 2.58 -14.29 3.68
N ALA A 283 3.66 -13.80 4.27
CA ALA A 283 4.03 -14.11 5.65
C ALA A 283 2.98 -13.59 6.64
N VAL A 284 2.51 -12.34 6.48
CA VAL A 284 1.44 -11.78 7.31
C VAL A 284 0.16 -12.61 7.18
N ALA A 285 -0.25 -12.93 5.95
CA ALA A 285 -1.43 -13.73 5.68
C ALA A 285 -1.30 -15.16 6.24
N ALA A 286 -0.13 -15.79 6.17
CA ALA A 286 0.09 -17.11 6.76
C ALA A 286 -0.02 -17.07 8.29
N VAL A 287 0.62 -16.09 8.94
CA VAL A 287 0.57 -15.96 10.41
C VAL A 287 -0.86 -15.66 10.88
N THR A 288 -1.65 -14.91 10.14
CA THR A 288 -3.03 -14.60 10.53
C THR A 288 -3.99 -15.74 10.20
N LEU A 289 -3.89 -16.31 9.00
CA LEU A 289 -4.87 -17.24 8.46
C LEU A 289 -4.70 -18.67 8.99
N LEU A 290 -3.47 -19.14 9.19
CA LEU A 290 -3.22 -20.54 9.55
C LEU A 290 -3.90 -20.95 10.88
N PRO A 291 -3.79 -20.17 11.98
CA PRO A 291 -4.54 -20.46 13.20
C PRO A 291 -6.05 -20.45 12.98
N LEU A 292 -6.57 -19.50 12.19
CA LEU A 292 -8.01 -19.37 11.92
C LEU A 292 -8.55 -20.57 11.13
N LEU A 293 -7.77 -21.10 10.19
CA LEU A 293 -8.13 -22.32 9.47
C LEU A 293 -8.05 -23.54 10.38
N HIS A 294 -7.08 -23.58 11.30
CA HIS A 294 -6.98 -24.68 12.25
C HIS A 294 -8.15 -24.70 13.23
N THR A 295 -8.52 -23.56 13.81
CA THR A 295 -9.64 -23.47 14.76
C THR A 295 -10.99 -23.72 14.09
N ALA A 296 -11.20 -23.20 12.88
CA ALA A 296 -12.49 -23.32 12.18
C ALA A 296 -12.67 -24.63 11.41
N LEU A 297 -11.62 -25.17 10.80
CA LEU A 297 -11.70 -26.31 9.87
C LEU A 297 -10.84 -27.51 10.29
N GLY A 298 -10.02 -27.39 11.33
CA GLY A 298 -9.08 -28.43 11.75
C GLY A 298 -7.87 -28.61 10.81
N THR A 299 -7.72 -27.76 9.78
CA THR A 299 -6.69 -27.92 8.74
C THR A 299 -5.66 -26.80 8.77
N TRP A 300 -4.37 -27.15 8.69
CA TRP A 300 -3.28 -26.19 8.52
C TRP A 300 -2.94 -25.90 7.05
N LYS A 301 -3.63 -26.54 6.10
CA LYS A 301 -3.29 -26.47 4.68
C LYS A 301 -4.22 -25.48 3.96
N PRO A 302 -3.76 -24.25 3.67
CA PRO A 302 -4.54 -23.32 2.86
C PRO A 302 -4.64 -23.85 1.42
N TRP A 303 -5.80 -23.65 0.80
CA TRP A 303 -6.04 -23.96 -0.59
C TRP A 303 -6.47 -22.71 -1.36
N LEU A 304 -5.82 -22.46 -2.49
CA LEU A 304 -6.14 -21.37 -3.39
C LEU A 304 -5.96 -21.84 -4.84
N PRO A 305 -6.91 -21.59 -5.76
CA PRO A 305 -6.72 -21.88 -7.17
C PRO A 305 -5.50 -21.16 -7.73
N GLY A 306 -4.67 -21.88 -8.50
CA GLY A 306 -3.46 -21.30 -9.12
C GLY A 306 -3.75 -20.10 -10.03
N SER A 307 -4.93 -20.07 -10.66
CA SER A 307 -5.39 -18.94 -11.46
C SER A 307 -5.61 -17.67 -10.63
N TRP A 308 -6.17 -17.79 -9.43
CA TRP A 308 -6.40 -16.65 -8.52
C TRP A 308 -5.07 -16.13 -7.97
N LEU A 309 -4.15 -17.02 -7.64
CA LEU A 309 -2.79 -16.66 -7.23
C LEU A 309 -2.06 -15.90 -8.34
N ALA A 310 -2.08 -16.43 -9.56
CA ALA A 310 -1.46 -15.79 -10.72
C ALA A 310 -2.09 -14.42 -11.02
N ALA A 311 -3.42 -14.31 -10.95
CA ALA A 311 -4.13 -13.05 -11.14
C ALA A 311 -3.76 -12.01 -10.07
N GLY A 312 -3.66 -12.42 -8.79
CA GLY A 312 -3.25 -11.55 -7.70
C GLY A 312 -1.81 -11.03 -7.87
N ILE A 313 -0.87 -11.92 -8.19
CA ILE A 313 0.53 -11.55 -8.45
C ILE A 313 0.62 -10.59 -9.65
N ALA A 314 -0.09 -10.88 -10.74
CA ALA A 314 -0.13 -10.03 -11.92
C ALA A 314 -0.74 -8.65 -11.63
N ALA A 315 -1.81 -8.58 -10.83
CA ALA A 315 -2.43 -7.33 -10.43
C ALA A 315 -1.47 -6.44 -9.61
N VAL A 316 -0.77 -7.03 -8.63
CA VAL A 316 0.23 -6.31 -7.83
C VAL A 316 1.41 -5.85 -8.70
N ALA A 317 1.94 -6.72 -9.55
CA ALA A 317 3.03 -6.38 -10.46
C ALA A 317 2.64 -5.24 -11.41
N THR A 318 1.44 -5.29 -11.98
CA THR A 318 0.91 -4.24 -12.87
C THR A 318 0.74 -2.93 -12.13
N LEU A 319 0.21 -2.95 -10.90
CA LEU A 319 0.04 -1.77 -10.08
C LEU A 319 1.38 -1.11 -9.71
N VAL A 320 2.36 -1.90 -9.28
CA VAL A 320 3.70 -1.40 -8.95
C VAL A 320 4.39 -0.85 -10.21
N ALA A 321 4.28 -1.54 -11.35
CA ALA A 321 4.83 -1.08 -12.62
C ALA A 321 4.16 0.22 -13.09
N ALA A 322 2.84 0.35 -12.95
CA ALA A 322 2.12 1.60 -13.25
C ALA A 322 2.56 2.75 -12.34
N GLY A 323 2.81 2.47 -11.05
CA GLY A 323 3.29 3.48 -10.10
C GLY A 323 4.77 3.86 -10.25
N THR A 324 5.58 3.05 -10.94
CA THR A 324 7.04 3.23 -11.02
C THR A 324 7.56 3.43 -12.44
N VAL A 325 7.30 2.48 -13.33
CA VAL A 325 7.83 2.45 -14.69
C VAL A 325 7.17 3.50 -15.57
N LEU A 326 5.85 3.70 -15.48
CA LEU A 326 5.14 4.72 -16.25
C LEU A 326 5.62 6.15 -15.97
N PRO A 327 5.65 6.65 -14.71
CA PRO A 327 6.16 7.99 -14.43
C PRO A 327 7.65 8.12 -14.76
N ALA A 328 8.46 7.07 -14.60
CA ALA A 328 9.86 7.08 -15.03
C ALA A 328 9.98 7.22 -16.56
N ALA A 329 9.21 6.43 -17.32
CA ALA A 329 9.19 6.48 -18.77
C ALA A 329 8.81 7.86 -19.31
N LEU A 330 7.85 8.54 -18.66
CA LEU A 330 7.41 9.89 -18.97
C LEU A 330 8.47 10.94 -18.60
N ALA A 331 9.08 10.84 -17.43
CA ALA A 331 10.15 11.74 -17.00
C ALA A 331 11.36 11.69 -17.96
N LEU A 332 11.70 10.49 -18.45
CA LEU A 332 12.80 10.28 -19.39
C LEU A 332 12.51 10.78 -20.82
N ARG A 333 11.27 11.20 -21.14
CA ARG A 333 10.97 11.83 -22.45
C ARG A 333 11.53 13.24 -22.55
N ARG A 334 11.74 13.94 -21.43
CA ARG A 334 12.31 15.29 -21.44
C ARG A 334 13.83 15.25 -21.65
N PRO A 335 14.42 16.22 -22.37
CA PRO A 335 15.86 16.33 -22.52
C PRO A 335 16.54 16.39 -21.15
N PRO A 336 17.68 15.71 -20.93
CA PRO A 336 18.38 15.73 -19.64
C PRO A 336 18.79 17.15 -19.22
N THR A 337 19.10 18.01 -20.18
CA THR A 337 19.52 19.41 -19.99
C THR A 337 18.43 20.28 -19.37
N GLU A 338 17.16 20.06 -19.69
CA GLU A 338 16.02 20.81 -19.13
C GLU A 338 15.67 20.39 -17.69
N VAL A 339 16.11 19.21 -17.25
CA VAL A 339 15.78 18.67 -15.92
C VAL A 339 16.83 19.05 -14.87
N VAL A 340 18.06 19.30 -15.31
CA VAL A 340 19.22 19.61 -14.46
C VAL A 340 19.49 21.12 -14.35
N GLY A 341 19.12 21.91 -15.37
CA GLY A 341 19.08 23.37 -15.30
C GLY A 341 18.03 23.89 -14.32
#